data_AF-A0A2K0U6V5-F1
#
_entry.id   AF-A0A2K0U6V5-F1
#
_cell.length_a   1.000
_cell.length_b   1.000
_cell.length_c   1.000
_cell.angle_alpha   90.00
_cell.angle_beta   90.00
_cell.angle_gamma   90.00
#
_symmetry.space_group_name_H-M   'P 1'
#
loop_
_entity.id
_entity.type
_entity.pdbx_description
1 polymer ?
#
loop_
_entity_poly.entity_id
_entity_poly.type
_entity_poly.pdbx_seq_one_letter_code
_entity_poly.pdbx_strand_id
1 'polypeptide(L)'
;MLRNAANTARKTVTDLALYPKPGSKLHGFTIVRAKHVPELELTALQLQHDKTGADYLHIARDDTNNVFSIGFKTNPPDDTGVPHILEHTTLCGSDK
;
A
#
# COMPACT_ATOMS: atom_id res chain seq x y z
N MET A 1 -31.25 27.04 20.25
CA MET A 1 -29.97 27.75 20.46
C MET A 1 -28.89 26.74 20.78
N LEU A 2 -27.93 26.60 19.86
CA LEU A 2 -26.51 26.26 20.04
C LEU A 2 -26.12 25.26 21.14
N ARG A 3 -25.71 24.04 20.73
CA ARG A 3 -24.38 23.46 21.05
C ARG A 3 -23.91 22.53 19.92
N ASN A 4 -23.45 23.17 18.85
CA ASN A 4 -22.44 22.63 17.93
C ASN A 4 -21.09 22.77 18.65
N ALA A 5 -20.40 21.68 19.03
CA ALA A 5 -18.97 21.71 19.42
C ALA A 5 -18.33 20.32 19.66
N ALA A 6 -18.70 19.27 18.92
CA ALA A 6 -17.96 17.99 18.98
C ALA A 6 -17.63 17.39 17.61
N ASN A 7 -17.92 18.12 16.52
CA ASN A 7 -17.66 17.67 15.15
C ASN A 7 -16.50 18.43 14.51
N THR A 8 -15.53 18.86 15.34
CA THR A 8 -14.30 19.51 14.90
C THR A 8 -13.44 18.48 14.17
N ALA A 9 -13.75 18.30 12.88
CA ALA A 9 -12.92 17.79 11.80
C ALA A 9 -11.62 17.10 12.24
N ARG A 10 -11.71 15.87 12.76
CA ARG A 10 -10.63 14.91 12.47
C ARG A 10 -10.67 14.73 10.96
N LYS A 11 -9.70 15.30 10.24
CA LYS A 11 -9.39 14.78 8.91
C LYS A 11 -9.10 13.31 9.11
N THR A 12 -10.07 12.46 8.74
CA THR A 12 -9.90 11.02 8.81
C THR A 12 -8.71 10.68 7.93
N VAL A 13 -7.90 9.69 8.31
CA VAL A 13 -6.77 9.20 7.49
C VAL A 13 -7.21 8.78 6.08
N THR A 14 -8.51 8.70 5.83
CA THR A 14 -9.11 8.44 4.53
C THR A 14 -9.30 9.69 3.65
N ASP A 15 -9.07 10.91 4.16
CA ASP A 15 -9.20 12.14 3.39
C ASP A 15 -8.13 12.24 2.28
N LEU A 16 -8.56 12.22 1.02
CA LEU A 16 -7.68 12.35 -0.15
C LEU A 16 -6.83 13.63 -0.13
N ALA A 17 -7.31 14.70 0.51
CA ALA A 17 -6.56 15.96 0.59
C ALA A 17 -5.31 15.86 1.48
N LEU A 18 -5.15 14.78 2.27
CA LEU A 18 -3.95 14.50 3.04
C LEU A 18 -2.83 13.87 2.19
N TYR A 19 -3.16 13.38 1.00
CA TYR A 19 -2.24 12.59 0.19
C TYR A 19 -1.69 13.34 -1.01
N PRO A 20 -0.46 13.02 -1.46
CA PRO A 20 0.11 13.56 -2.68
C PRO A 20 -0.76 13.23 -3.91
N LYS A 21 -0.89 14.20 -4.81
CA LYS A 21 -1.71 14.06 -6.01
C LYS A 21 -1.06 13.12 -7.04
N PRO A 22 -1.82 12.48 -7.93
CA PRO A 22 -1.27 11.80 -9.10
C PRO A 22 -0.23 12.66 -9.84
N GLY A 23 0.88 12.03 -10.24
CA GLY A 23 2.07 12.69 -10.81
C GLY A 23 3.13 13.13 -9.78
N SER A 24 2.79 13.17 -8.48
CA SER A 24 3.78 13.49 -7.43
C SER A 24 4.85 12.41 -7.33
N LYS A 25 6.10 12.82 -7.08
CA LYS A 25 7.25 11.93 -6.88
C LYS A 25 7.63 11.84 -5.40
N LEU A 26 7.90 10.62 -4.92
CA LEU A 26 8.22 10.30 -3.53
C LEU A 26 9.24 9.17 -3.49
N HIS A 27 10.46 9.44 -3.01
CA HIS A 27 11.48 8.41 -2.77
C HIS A 27 11.70 7.42 -3.94
N GLY A 28 11.67 7.91 -5.19
CA GLY A 28 11.82 7.08 -6.39
C GLY A 28 10.53 6.45 -6.90
N PHE A 29 9.37 6.74 -6.32
CA PHE A 29 8.05 6.34 -6.79
C PHE A 29 7.27 7.53 -7.35
N THR A 30 6.39 7.27 -8.30
CA THR A 30 5.40 8.24 -8.80
C THR A 30 3.99 7.80 -8.40
N ILE A 31 3.16 8.70 -7.88
CA ILE A 31 1.73 8.43 -7.64
C ILE A 31 1.03 8.32 -8.99
N VAL A 32 0.44 7.16 -9.28
CA VAL A 32 -0.32 6.92 -10.50
C VAL A 32 -1.80 7.26 -10.29
N ARG A 33 -2.34 6.88 -9.12
CA ARG A 33 -3.76 7.07 -8.81
C ARG A 33 -3.96 7.16 -7.30
N ALA A 34 -4.91 7.99 -6.86
CA ALA A 34 -5.43 8.00 -5.50
C ALA A 34 -6.95 7.91 -5.55
N LYS A 35 -7.56 7.04 -4.74
CA LYS A 35 -9.01 6.82 -4.71
C LYS A 35 -9.50 6.59 -3.28
N HIS A 36 -10.51 7.36 -2.88
CA HIS A 36 -11.27 7.08 -1.67
C HIS A 36 -12.28 5.96 -1.93
N VAL A 37 -12.38 5.00 -1.00
CA VAL A 37 -13.26 3.84 -1.08
C VAL A 37 -14.10 3.80 0.20
N PRO A 38 -15.25 4.51 0.24
CA PRO A 38 -16.03 4.71 1.46
C PRO A 38 -16.61 3.41 2.01
N GLU A 39 -17.01 2.47 1.13
CA GLU A 39 -17.55 1.16 1.50
C GLU A 39 -16.56 0.28 2.30
N LEU A 40 -15.25 0.59 2.23
CA LEU A 40 -14.18 -0.06 2.98
C LEU A 40 -13.49 0.87 3.98
N GLU A 41 -14.01 2.09 4.14
CA GLU A 41 -13.46 3.14 5.02
C GLU A 41 -11.95 3.35 4.83
N LEU A 42 -11.50 3.39 3.58
CA LEU A 42 -10.09 3.50 3.24
C LEU A 42 -9.82 4.47 2.08
N THR A 43 -8.56 4.83 1.92
CA THR A 43 -8.04 5.47 0.71
C THR A 43 -6.90 4.65 0.14
N ALA A 44 -7.01 4.31 -1.14
CA ALA A 44 -6.01 3.55 -1.87
C ALA A 44 -5.12 4.48 -2.69
N LEU A 45 -3.81 4.38 -2.53
CA LEU A 45 -2.83 5.03 -3.39
C LEU A 45 -2.09 3.99 -4.20
N GLN A 46 -2.17 4.11 -5.53
CA GLN A 46 -1.37 3.34 -6.45
C GLN A 46 -0.12 4.14 -6.82
N LEU A 47 1.04 3.54 -6.63
CA LEU A 47 2.34 4.09 -7.00
C LEU A 47 3.07 3.11 -7.92
N GLN A 48 4.03 3.64 -8.67
CA GLN A 48 4.97 2.85 -9.45
C GLN A 48 6.39 3.32 -9.17
N HIS A 49 7.32 2.40 -8.96
CA HIS A 49 8.74 2.72 -8.77
C HIS A 49 9.37 3.12 -10.11
N ASP A 50 9.94 4.32 -10.18
CA ASP A 50 10.44 4.95 -11.41
C ASP A 50 11.54 4.13 -12.09
N LYS A 51 12.42 3.49 -11.29
CA LYS A 51 13.59 2.78 -11.82
C LYS A 51 13.28 1.35 -12.26
N THR A 52 12.44 0.63 -11.52
CA THR A 52 12.21 -0.81 -11.75
C THR A 52 10.84 -1.11 -12.34
N GLY A 53 9.91 -0.15 -12.34
CA GLY A 53 8.53 -0.35 -12.74
C GLY A 53 7.68 -1.12 -11.72
N ALA A 54 8.20 -1.40 -10.52
CA ALA A 54 7.48 -2.16 -9.50
C ALA A 54 6.19 -1.44 -9.07
N ASP A 55 5.08 -2.17 -9.08
CA ASP A 55 3.79 -1.68 -8.61
C ASP A 55 3.72 -1.66 -7.09
N TYR A 56 3.10 -0.62 -6.54
CA TYR A 56 2.87 -0.47 -5.10
C TYR A 56 1.44 0.00 -4.84
N LEU A 57 0.78 -0.62 -3.86
CA LEU A 57 -0.53 -0.22 -3.38
C LEU A 57 -0.46 0.09 -1.89
N HIS A 58 -0.66 1.36 -1.53
CA HIS A 58 -0.82 1.78 -0.15
C HIS A 58 -2.30 1.86 0.21
N ILE A 59 -2.67 1.31 1.35
CA ILE A 59 -4.02 1.37 1.90
C ILE A 59 -3.97 2.21 3.18
N ALA A 60 -4.55 3.40 3.12
CA ALA A 60 -4.71 4.28 4.25
C ALA A 60 -6.06 4.03 4.93
N ARG A 61 -6.02 3.58 6.18
CA ARG A 61 -7.18 3.29 7.01
C ARG A 61 -6.87 3.62 8.47
N ASP A 62 -7.90 3.96 9.25
CA ASP A 62 -7.78 4.18 10.70
C ASP A 62 -7.74 2.84 11.44
N ASP A 63 -6.63 2.11 11.23
CA ASP A 63 -6.35 0.81 11.84
C ASP A 63 -4.89 0.79 12.32
N THR A 64 -4.68 0.44 13.59
CA THR A 64 -3.34 0.41 14.19
C THR A 64 -2.56 -0.85 13.82
N ASN A 65 -3.24 -1.91 13.37
CA ASN A 65 -2.61 -3.16 12.94
C ASN A 65 -2.10 -3.05 11.50
N ASN A 66 -0.93 -2.43 11.36
CA ASN A 66 -0.31 -2.20 10.07
C ASN A 66 0.25 -3.50 9.47
N VAL A 67 0.10 -3.66 8.16
CA VAL A 67 0.62 -4.81 7.41
C VAL A 67 1.47 -4.35 6.23
N PHE A 68 2.53 -5.12 5.95
CA PHE A 68 3.32 -5.01 4.73
C PHE A 68 3.34 -6.38 4.04
N SER A 69 3.21 -6.38 2.72
CA SER A 69 3.33 -7.59 1.92
C SER A 69 4.02 -7.26 0.59
N ILE A 70 4.71 -8.26 0.04
CA ILE A 70 5.32 -8.21 -1.28
C ILE A 70 4.93 -9.48 -2.04
N GLY A 71 4.54 -9.32 -3.30
CA GLY A 71 4.13 -10.43 -4.16
C GLY A 71 5.08 -10.58 -5.34
N PHE A 72 5.49 -11.81 -5.62
CA PHE A 72 6.25 -12.16 -6.81
C PHE A 72 5.43 -13.10 -7.69
N LYS A 73 5.52 -12.95 -9.01
CA LYS A 73 4.92 -13.89 -9.95
C LYS A 73 5.77 -15.17 -9.99
N THR A 74 5.24 -16.27 -9.49
CA THR A 74 5.95 -17.55 -9.32
C THR A 74 5.30 -18.67 -10.12
N ASN A 75 5.34 -18.59 -11.45
CA ASN A 75 4.84 -19.66 -12.31
C ASN A 75 5.74 -20.91 -12.17
N PRO A 76 5.28 -22.02 -11.57
CA PRO A 76 6.12 -23.21 -11.42
C PRO A 76 6.38 -23.86 -12.78
N PRO A 77 7.62 -24.27 -13.09
CA PRO A 77 7.93 -24.97 -14.33
C PRO A 77 7.52 -26.46 -14.29
N ASP A 78 7.34 -27.02 -13.09
CA ASP A 78 7.04 -28.43 -12.82
C ASP A 78 6.45 -28.61 -11.40
N ASP A 79 6.18 -29.86 -11.01
CA ASP A 79 5.56 -30.24 -9.72
C ASP A 79 6.56 -30.43 -8.57
N THR A 80 7.82 -30.01 -8.71
CA THR A 80 8.84 -30.19 -7.66
C THR A 80 8.61 -29.31 -6.42
N GLY A 81 7.75 -28.30 -6.51
CA GLY A 81 7.49 -27.36 -5.43
C GLY A 81 8.55 -26.26 -5.28
N VAL A 82 9.37 -26.01 -6.30
CA VAL A 82 10.45 -25.00 -6.28
C VAL A 82 10.03 -23.64 -5.70
N PRO A 83 8.89 -23.01 -6.05
CA PRO A 83 8.49 -21.74 -5.44
C PRO A 83 8.28 -21.82 -3.92
N HIS A 84 7.72 -22.93 -3.42
CA HIS A 84 7.47 -23.13 -2.00
C HIS A 84 8.78 -23.39 -1.23
N ILE A 85 9.69 -24.18 -1.80
CA ILE A 85 11.03 -24.36 -1.23
C ILE A 85 11.77 -23.02 -1.18
N LEU A 86 11.65 -22.21 -2.23
CA LEU A 86 12.27 -20.88 -2.31
C LEU A 86 11.71 -19.94 -1.25
N GLU A 87 10.39 -19.91 -1.03
CA GLU A 87 9.76 -19.13 0.05
C GLU A 87 10.44 -19.41 1.39
N HIS A 88 10.52 -20.68 1.79
CA HIS A 88 11.19 -21.07 3.05
C HIS A 88 12.65 -20.67 3.07
N THR A 89 13.38 -20.93 1.98
CA THR A 89 14.83 -20.73 1.93
C THR A 89 15.19 -19.24 1.94
N THR A 90 14.35 -18.36 1.39
CA THR A 90 14.56 -16.90 1.45
C THR A 90 14.51 -16.35 2.88
N LEU A 91 13.95 -17.10 3.84
CA LEU A 91 13.91 -16.74 5.25
C LEU A 91 15.09 -17.32 6.05
N CYS A 92 15.99 -18.09 5.42
CA CYS A 92 17.13 -18.72 6.08
C CYS A 92 18.40 -17.85 6.13
N GLY A 93 18.38 -16.64 5.58
CA GLY A 93 19.50 -15.70 5.64
C GLY A 93 19.55 -14.75 4.44
N SER A 94 20.22 -13.62 4.60
CA SER A 94 20.47 -12.63 3.55
C SER A 94 21.88 -12.05 3.65
N ASP A 95 22.38 -11.47 2.57
CA ASP A 95 23.69 -10.80 2.52
C ASP A 95 23.80 -9.56 3.43
N LYS A 96 22.65 -9.02 3.86
CA LYS A 96 22.53 -7.74 4.55
C LYS A 96 23.12 -7.73 5.96
#